data_AF-X1FWX1-F1
#
_entry.id   AF-X1FWX1-F1
#
_cell.length_a   1.000
_cell.length_b   1.000
_cell.length_c   1.000
_cell.angle_alpha   90.00
_cell.angle_beta   90.00
_cell.angle_gamma   90.00
#
_symmetry.space_group_name_H-M   'P 1'
#
loop_
_entity.id
_entity.type
_entity.pdbx_description
1 polymer ?
#
loop_
_entity_poly.entity_id
_entity_poly.type
_entity_poly.pdbx_seq_one_letter_code
_entity_poly.pdbx_strand_id
1 'polypeptide(L)'
;DSFFKSDVKGKEAKASIALGDLLGFDEAIISQVKESQKIKKPEDIKKLAKLNKAGWKKELTKVAGKIDIAGKPLDRKLIELHASSLVRKMEREFPTVAFSAQLGREEKKNIILKNHKEITEFLTKHEDFDLQHSNIDIYLKKKKLAKKKNEAMREELKTVQRIFKFVPHYSKTNALRKQGIHSAQSIAAIGETRFIKEIAPKAGIKTKEARDIFRRAERTNTAAMLIVGELQDTMRTMDVPALEMKSLSKKLEAVSKDFPNLKSLFKLTDVCECEHCRSVYSPAAYLVE
;
A
#
# COMPACT_ATOMS: atom_id res chain seq x y z
N ASP A 1 -0.29 -43.04 -8.45
CA ASP A 1 0.55 -42.07 -9.20
C ASP A 1 -0.12 -41.24 -10.30
N SER A 2 -1.25 -41.66 -10.88
CA SER A 2 -1.92 -40.88 -11.95
C SER A 2 -2.66 -39.60 -11.46
N PHE A 3 -3.27 -39.67 -10.27
CA PHE A 3 -4.12 -38.60 -9.73
C PHE A 3 -3.36 -37.34 -9.29
N PHE A 4 -2.12 -37.48 -8.80
CA PHE A 4 -1.27 -36.34 -8.46
C PHE A 4 -0.68 -35.67 -9.71
N LYS A 5 -0.45 -36.42 -10.79
CA LYS A 5 0.02 -35.87 -12.07
C LYS A 5 -1.06 -35.05 -12.78
N SER A 6 -2.34 -35.40 -12.64
CA SER A 6 -3.44 -34.61 -13.22
C SER A 6 -3.66 -33.28 -12.49
N ASP A 7 -3.55 -33.25 -11.16
CA ASP A 7 -3.68 -32.00 -10.38
C ASP A 7 -2.51 -31.03 -10.63
N VAL A 8 -1.29 -31.55 -10.79
CA VAL A 8 -0.10 -30.75 -11.17
C VAL A 8 -0.27 -30.17 -12.58
N LYS A 9 -0.66 -30.99 -13.57
CA LYS A 9 -0.96 -30.51 -14.93
C LYS A 9 -2.08 -29.47 -14.95
N GLY A 10 -3.12 -29.65 -14.12
CA GLY A 10 -4.23 -28.70 -13.99
C GLY A 10 -3.79 -27.34 -13.44
N LYS A 11 -2.90 -27.32 -12.43
CA LYS A 11 -2.34 -26.06 -11.89
C LYS A 11 -1.43 -25.35 -12.88
N GLU A 12 -0.62 -26.10 -13.63
CA GLU A 12 0.25 -25.54 -14.66
C GLU A 12 -0.53 -24.97 -15.85
N ALA A 13 -1.62 -25.62 -16.27
CA ALA A 13 -2.52 -25.10 -17.30
C ALA A 13 -3.19 -23.79 -16.84
N LYS A 14 -3.71 -23.75 -15.61
CA LYS A 14 -4.27 -22.52 -15.01
C LYS A 14 -3.25 -21.39 -14.93
N ALA A 15 -2.01 -21.69 -14.55
CA ALA A 15 -0.94 -20.70 -14.54
C ALA A 15 -0.65 -20.16 -15.94
N SER A 16 -0.69 -21.00 -16.97
CA SER A 16 -0.42 -20.59 -18.36
C SER A 16 -1.54 -19.71 -18.92
N ILE A 17 -2.81 -20.00 -18.61
CA ILE A 17 -3.96 -19.14 -18.96
C ILE A 17 -3.81 -17.76 -18.29
N ALA A 18 -3.56 -17.75 -16.98
CA ALA A 18 -3.39 -16.49 -16.25
C ALA A 18 -2.17 -15.69 -16.74
N LEU A 19 -1.10 -16.36 -17.21
CA LEU A 19 0.02 -15.71 -17.87
C LEU A 19 -0.37 -15.14 -19.24
N GLY A 20 -1.23 -15.82 -20.01
CA GLY A 20 -1.76 -15.31 -21.28
C GLY A 20 -2.56 -14.02 -21.10
N ASP A 21 -3.46 -13.99 -20.11
CA ASP A 21 -4.21 -12.78 -19.75
C ASP A 21 -3.28 -11.62 -19.34
N LEU A 22 -2.12 -11.95 -18.76
CA LEU A 22 -1.17 -11.00 -18.20
C LEU A 22 -0.18 -10.46 -19.24
N LEU A 23 0.42 -11.36 -20.03
CA LEU A 23 1.54 -11.10 -20.94
C LEU A 23 1.11 -10.98 -22.41
N GLY A 24 -0.14 -11.29 -22.72
CA GLY A 24 -0.59 -11.57 -24.07
C GLY A 24 -0.43 -13.06 -24.42
N PHE A 25 -1.16 -13.51 -25.44
CA PHE A 25 -1.23 -14.93 -25.84
C PHE A 25 -0.07 -15.38 -26.73
N ASP A 26 1.11 -14.76 -26.60
CA ASP A 26 2.32 -15.21 -27.30
C ASP A 26 2.97 -16.37 -26.55
N GLU A 27 2.95 -17.56 -27.16
CA GLU A 27 3.41 -18.80 -26.54
C GLU A 27 4.92 -18.78 -26.21
N ALA A 28 5.73 -18.09 -27.02
CA ALA A 28 7.16 -17.99 -26.79
C ALA A 28 7.46 -17.15 -25.54
N ILE A 29 6.78 -16.01 -25.37
CA ILE A 29 6.88 -15.17 -24.16
C ILE A 29 6.41 -15.95 -22.93
N ILE A 30 5.22 -16.57 -23.00
CA ILE A 30 4.65 -17.31 -21.85
C ILE A 30 5.61 -18.42 -21.41
N SER A 31 6.12 -19.21 -22.36
CA SER A 31 7.04 -20.33 -22.07
C SER A 31 8.35 -19.83 -21.47
N GLN A 32 8.97 -18.80 -22.07
CA GLN A 32 10.22 -18.21 -21.58
C GLN A 32 10.08 -17.69 -20.15
N VAL A 33 8.99 -16.98 -19.86
CA VAL A 33 8.74 -16.38 -18.54
C VAL A 33 8.41 -17.46 -17.51
N LYS A 34 7.58 -18.44 -17.90
CA LYS A 34 7.22 -19.58 -17.04
C LYS A 34 8.46 -20.36 -16.59
N GLU A 35 9.36 -20.65 -17.53
CA GLU A 35 10.59 -21.38 -17.26
C GLU A 35 11.60 -20.53 -16.46
N SER A 36 11.87 -19.29 -16.90
CA SER A 36 12.89 -18.45 -16.25
C SER A 36 12.52 -18.02 -14.84
N GLN A 37 11.22 -17.81 -14.58
CA GLN A 37 10.71 -17.39 -13.26
C GLN A 37 10.17 -18.58 -12.44
N LYS A 38 10.30 -19.80 -12.95
CA LYS A 38 9.88 -21.06 -12.29
C LYS A 38 8.42 -20.99 -11.81
N ILE A 39 7.52 -20.55 -12.70
CA ILE A 39 6.10 -20.41 -12.41
C ILE A 39 5.42 -21.76 -12.64
N LYS A 40 4.94 -22.38 -11.56
CA LYS A 40 4.28 -23.69 -11.63
C LYS A 40 2.78 -23.62 -11.34
N LYS A 41 2.36 -22.60 -10.60
CA LYS A 41 0.98 -22.40 -10.15
C LYS A 41 0.59 -20.92 -10.23
N PRO A 42 -0.72 -20.59 -10.27
CA PRO A 42 -1.17 -19.21 -10.41
C PRO A 42 -0.60 -18.26 -9.34
N GLU A 43 -0.38 -18.73 -8.11
CA GLU A 43 0.14 -17.91 -7.02
C GLU A 43 1.61 -17.48 -7.24
N ASP A 44 2.34 -18.17 -8.11
CA ASP A 44 3.71 -17.81 -8.47
C ASP A 44 3.78 -16.58 -9.40
N ILE A 45 2.68 -16.21 -10.06
CA ILE A 45 2.63 -15.08 -11.00
C ILE A 45 3.05 -13.78 -10.31
N LYS A 46 2.76 -13.63 -9.01
CA LYS A 46 3.19 -12.46 -8.22
C LYS A 46 4.71 -12.23 -8.26
N LYS A 47 5.52 -13.27 -8.48
CA LYS A 47 6.98 -13.16 -8.60
C LYS A 47 7.39 -12.29 -9.79
N LEU A 48 6.57 -12.23 -10.83
CA LEU A 48 6.81 -11.38 -12.01
C LEU A 48 6.87 -9.89 -11.68
N ALA A 49 6.18 -9.47 -10.62
CA ALA A 49 6.27 -8.10 -10.13
C ALA A 49 7.63 -7.75 -9.52
N LYS A 50 8.51 -8.74 -9.29
CA LYS A 50 9.90 -8.48 -8.92
C LYS A 50 10.73 -7.96 -10.08
N LEU A 51 10.32 -8.17 -11.34
CA LEU A 51 11.07 -7.72 -12.51
C LEU A 51 10.83 -6.22 -12.77
N ASN A 52 11.92 -5.44 -12.84
CA ASN A 52 11.89 -4.06 -13.32
C ASN A 52 11.95 -4.01 -14.86
N LYS A 53 11.95 -2.81 -15.44
CA LYS A 53 12.02 -2.64 -16.91
C LYS A 53 13.21 -3.37 -17.54
N ALA A 54 14.38 -3.34 -16.89
CA ALA A 54 15.57 -4.02 -17.38
C ALA A 54 15.42 -5.55 -17.33
N GLY A 55 14.83 -6.08 -16.26
CA GLY A 55 14.50 -7.51 -16.13
C GLY A 55 13.54 -7.97 -17.21
N TRP A 56 12.44 -7.24 -17.42
CA TRP A 56 11.49 -7.54 -18.49
C TRP A 56 12.10 -7.44 -19.88
N LYS A 57 12.91 -6.41 -20.14
CA LYS A 57 13.66 -6.29 -21.40
C LYS A 57 14.53 -7.52 -21.63
N LYS A 58 15.26 -7.98 -20.61
CA LYS A 58 16.11 -9.18 -20.69
C LYS A 58 15.29 -10.43 -21.04
N GLU A 59 14.12 -10.61 -20.44
CA GLU A 59 13.27 -11.77 -20.75
C GLU A 59 12.70 -11.70 -22.17
N LEU A 60 12.21 -10.54 -22.61
CA LEU A 60 11.66 -10.35 -23.95
C LEU A 60 12.73 -10.47 -25.05
N THR A 61 13.95 -9.99 -24.81
CA THR A 61 15.04 -10.11 -25.80
C THR A 61 15.43 -11.55 -26.09
N LYS A 62 15.30 -12.48 -25.12
CA LYS A 62 15.60 -13.91 -25.33
C LYS A 62 14.67 -14.58 -26.34
N VAL A 63 13.45 -14.06 -26.50
CA VAL A 63 12.43 -14.60 -27.40
C VAL A 63 12.17 -13.72 -28.61
N ALA A 64 12.82 -12.55 -28.72
CA ALA A 64 12.57 -11.59 -29.78
C ALA A 64 12.73 -12.16 -31.20
N GLY A 65 13.64 -13.12 -31.40
CA GLY A 65 13.83 -13.80 -32.69
C GLY A 65 12.82 -14.93 -32.99
N LYS A 66 11.98 -15.31 -32.02
CA LYS A 66 10.92 -16.32 -32.17
C LYS A 66 9.54 -15.71 -32.35
N ILE A 67 9.44 -14.38 -32.21
CA ILE A 67 8.18 -13.64 -32.28
C ILE A 67 8.16 -12.89 -33.60
N ASP A 68 7.12 -13.14 -34.38
CA ASP A 68 6.85 -12.42 -35.63
C ASP A 68 5.61 -11.55 -35.47
N ILE A 69 5.78 -10.23 -35.61
CA ILE A 69 4.68 -9.27 -35.65
C ILE A 69 4.64 -8.68 -37.06
N ALA A 70 3.67 -9.16 -37.85
CA ALA A 70 3.43 -8.70 -39.23
C ALA A 70 4.66 -8.81 -40.16
N GLY A 71 5.37 -9.93 -40.10
CA GLY A 71 6.54 -10.23 -40.93
C GLY A 71 7.83 -9.55 -40.44
N LYS A 72 7.87 -9.09 -39.19
CA LYS A 72 9.04 -8.43 -38.59
C LYS A 72 9.33 -8.98 -37.20
N PRO A 73 10.61 -9.25 -36.89
CA PRO A 73 11.01 -9.63 -35.55
C PRO A 73 10.73 -8.49 -34.57
N LEU A 74 10.59 -8.84 -33.30
CA LEU A 74 10.34 -7.86 -32.26
C LEU A 74 11.52 -6.87 -32.14
N ASP A 75 11.32 -5.65 -32.61
CA ASP A 75 12.36 -4.64 -32.59
C ASP A 75 12.67 -4.12 -31.17
N ARG A 76 13.80 -3.43 -31.01
CA ARG A 76 14.24 -2.90 -29.71
C ARG A 76 13.22 -1.93 -29.08
N LYS A 77 12.53 -1.12 -29.90
CA LYS A 77 11.58 -0.11 -29.42
C LYS A 77 10.32 -0.78 -28.87
N LEU A 78 9.80 -1.78 -29.56
CA LEU A 78 8.68 -2.61 -29.14
C LEU A 78 9.00 -3.38 -27.87
N ILE A 79 10.21 -3.96 -27.75
CA ILE A 79 10.66 -4.60 -26.50
C ILE A 79 10.60 -3.60 -25.34
N GLU A 80 11.12 -2.38 -25.53
CA GLU A 80 11.16 -1.38 -24.47
C GLU A 80 9.76 -0.89 -24.06
N LEU A 81 8.86 -0.72 -25.03
CA LEU A 81 7.47 -0.36 -24.79
C LEU A 81 6.72 -1.49 -24.07
N HIS A 82 6.89 -2.73 -24.52
CA HIS A 82 6.26 -3.91 -23.92
C HIS A 82 6.78 -4.13 -22.50
N ALA A 83 8.10 -4.08 -22.26
CA ALA A 83 8.68 -4.15 -20.93
C ALA A 83 8.12 -3.07 -19.99
N SER A 84 7.99 -1.83 -20.46
CA SER A 84 7.36 -0.75 -19.68
C SER A 84 5.87 -0.98 -19.41
N SER A 85 5.14 -1.60 -20.34
CA SER A 85 3.74 -1.97 -20.15
C SER A 85 3.58 -3.07 -19.09
N LEU A 86 4.42 -4.11 -19.16
CA LEU A 86 4.42 -5.23 -18.21
C LEU A 86 4.75 -4.76 -16.79
N VAL A 87 5.74 -3.89 -16.62
CA VAL A 87 6.02 -3.28 -15.31
C VAL A 87 4.77 -2.58 -14.75
N ARG A 88 4.13 -1.71 -15.54
CA ARG A 88 2.93 -0.98 -15.09
C ARG A 88 1.77 -1.90 -14.75
N LYS A 89 1.61 -3.00 -15.49
CA LYS A 89 0.59 -4.01 -15.21
C LYS A 89 0.92 -4.75 -13.91
N MET A 90 2.18 -5.16 -13.71
CA MET A 90 2.61 -5.88 -12.52
C MET A 90 2.52 -5.01 -11.26
N GLU A 91 2.87 -3.74 -11.36
CA GLU A 91 2.72 -2.77 -10.28
C GLU A 91 1.24 -2.55 -9.90
N ARG A 92 0.31 -2.72 -10.85
CA ARG A 92 -1.13 -2.62 -10.58
C ARG A 92 -1.69 -3.87 -9.91
N GLU A 93 -1.32 -5.05 -10.42
CA GLU A 93 -1.86 -6.33 -9.95
C GLU A 93 -1.19 -6.79 -8.64
N PHE A 94 0.13 -6.56 -8.49
CA PHE A 94 0.91 -6.99 -7.33
C PHE A 94 1.74 -5.84 -6.74
N PRO A 95 1.09 -4.74 -6.33
CA PRO A 95 1.76 -3.51 -5.92
C PRO A 95 2.74 -3.71 -4.76
N THR A 96 2.38 -4.51 -3.76
CA THR A 96 3.24 -4.78 -2.59
C THR A 96 4.53 -5.50 -2.98
N VAL A 97 4.45 -6.47 -3.90
CA VAL A 97 5.62 -7.23 -4.38
C VAL A 97 6.52 -6.33 -5.23
N ALA A 98 5.93 -5.53 -6.13
CA ALA A 98 6.67 -4.56 -6.93
C ALA A 98 7.37 -3.51 -6.04
N PHE A 99 6.68 -3.02 -5.01
CA PHE A 99 7.24 -2.08 -4.03
C PHE A 99 8.43 -2.68 -3.29
N SER A 100 8.29 -3.90 -2.76
CA SER A 100 9.36 -4.59 -2.03
C SER A 100 10.58 -4.84 -2.92
N ALA A 101 10.36 -5.28 -4.16
CA ALA A 101 11.45 -5.53 -5.10
C ALA A 101 12.17 -4.26 -5.52
N GLN A 102 11.44 -3.15 -5.72
CA GLN A 102 12.05 -1.87 -6.04
C GLN A 102 12.80 -1.29 -4.84
N LEU A 103 12.26 -1.47 -3.62
CA LEU A 103 12.93 -1.09 -2.39
C LEU A 103 14.29 -1.77 -2.27
N GLY A 104 14.37 -3.10 -2.49
CA GLY A 104 15.63 -3.83 -2.41
C GLY A 104 16.66 -3.51 -3.50
N ARG A 105 16.26 -2.82 -4.58
CA ARG A 105 17.16 -2.37 -5.66
C ARG A 105 17.60 -0.92 -5.52
N GLU A 106 17.03 -0.17 -4.58
CA GLU A 106 17.27 1.27 -4.49
C GLU A 106 18.74 1.56 -4.19
N GLU A 107 19.30 2.55 -4.89
CA GLU A 107 20.68 2.97 -4.66
C GLU A 107 20.80 3.68 -3.30
N LYS A 108 21.92 3.48 -2.59
CA LYS A 108 22.14 4.05 -1.25
C LYS A 108 21.83 5.55 -1.16
N LYS A 109 22.20 6.33 -2.18
CA LYS A 109 21.97 7.79 -2.24
C LYS A 109 20.50 8.20 -2.32
N ASN A 110 19.62 7.30 -2.75
CA ASN A 110 18.19 7.56 -2.93
C ASN A 110 17.33 7.06 -1.77
N ILE A 111 17.94 6.31 -0.83
CA ILE A 111 17.25 5.75 0.33
C ILE A 111 16.84 6.88 1.28
N ILE A 112 15.53 7.01 1.50
CA ILE A 112 14.95 7.95 2.48
C ILE A 112 14.46 7.27 3.76
N LEU A 113 14.46 5.93 3.78
CA LEU A 113 13.98 5.17 4.93
C LEU A 113 15.12 5.00 5.93
N LYS A 114 14.87 5.34 7.19
CA LYS A 114 15.86 5.19 8.27
C LYS A 114 16.10 3.72 8.57
N ASN A 115 15.04 2.91 8.57
CA ASN A 115 15.06 1.46 8.81
C ASN A 115 14.95 0.68 7.49
N HIS A 116 15.64 1.14 6.44
CA HIS A 116 15.54 0.59 5.09
C HIS A 116 15.81 -0.93 5.05
N LYS A 117 16.87 -1.38 5.72
CA LYS A 117 17.30 -2.78 5.71
C LYS A 117 16.24 -3.67 6.35
N GLU A 118 15.77 -3.30 7.53
CA GLU A 118 14.78 -4.03 8.31
C GLU A 118 13.44 -4.10 7.59
N ILE A 119 13.00 -2.99 6.96
CA ILE A 119 11.77 -2.96 6.17
C ILE A 119 11.90 -3.85 4.93
N THR A 120 13.04 -3.81 4.25
CA THR A 120 13.29 -4.64 3.05
C THR A 120 13.30 -6.12 3.41
N GLU A 121 14.00 -6.49 4.49
CA GLU A 121 14.03 -7.86 5.01
C GLU A 121 12.64 -8.33 5.42
N PHE A 122 11.86 -7.49 6.11
CA PHE A 122 10.49 -7.80 6.50
C PHE A 122 9.61 -8.09 5.28
N LEU A 123 9.55 -7.19 4.31
CA LEU A 123 8.71 -7.36 3.12
C LEU A 123 9.16 -8.54 2.24
N THR A 124 10.46 -8.84 2.21
CA THR A 124 10.99 -9.99 1.45
C THR A 124 10.67 -11.32 2.12
N LYS A 125 10.78 -11.39 3.47
CA LYS A 125 10.52 -12.61 4.24
C LYS A 125 9.04 -12.93 4.36
N HIS A 126 8.19 -11.91 4.32
CA HIS A 126 6.75 -12.01 4.55
C HIS A 126 5.97 -11.70 3.28
N GLU A 127 6.10 -12.55 2.26
CA GLU A 127 5.41 -12.39 0.97
C GLU A 127 3.87 -12.53 1.05
N ASP A 128 3.32 -12.92 2.21
CA ASP A 128 1.90 -12.92 2.54
C ASP A 128 1.40 -11.59 3.12
N PHE A 129 2.31 -10.68 3.49
CA PHE A 129 1.94 -9.35 3.94
C PHE A 129 1.57 -8.45 2.75
N ASP A 130 0.46 -7.74 2.89
CA ASP A 130 -0.04 -6.81 1.87
C ASP A 130 -0.07 -5.37 2.41
N LEU A 131 0.72 -4.48 1.81
CA LEU A 131 0.76 -3.06 2.20
C LEU A 131 -0.60 -2.37 2.04
N GLN A 132 -1.48 -2.80 1.13
CA GLN A 132 -2.79 -2.15 0.98
C GLN A 132 -3.81 -2.63 2.02
N HIS A 133 -3.77 -3.91 2.39
CA HIS A 133 -4.88 -4.53 3.12
C HIS A 133 -4.51 -5.05 4.50
N SER A 134 -3.24 -5.37 4.77
CA SER A 134 -2.82 -5.91 6.06
C SER A 134 -2.75 -4.83 7.14
N ASN A 135 -3.18 -5.15 8.35
CA ASN A 135 -2.88 -4.34 9.53
C ASN A 135 -1.52 -4.76 10.10
N ILE A 136 -0.56 -3.83 10.16
CA ILE A 136 0.81 -4.09 10.59
C ILE A 136 0.87 -4.61 12.03
N ASP A 137 0.14 -4.00 12.96
CA ASP A 137 0.18 -4.39 14.38
C ASP A 137 -0.39 -5.81 14.58
N ILE A 138 -1.54 -6.09 13.97
CA ILE A 138 -2.17 -7.41 14.02
C ILE A 138 -1.27 -8.46 13.38
N TYR A 139 -0.68 -8.15 12.23
CA TYR A 139 0.22 -9.06 11.52
C TYR A 139 1.46 -9.38 12.37
N LEU A 140 2.12 -8.36 12.92
CA LEU A 140 3.30 -8.54 13.76
C LEU A 140 2.97 -9.30 15.05
N LYS A 141 1.82 -9.06 15.68
CA LYS A 141 1.34 -9.81 16.84
C LYS A 141 1.12 -11.29 16.49
N LYS A 142 0.40 -11.58 15.41
CA LYS A 142 0.13 -12.96 14.93
C LYS A 142 1.42 -13.73 14.61
N LYS A 143 2.41 -13.06 14.02
CA LYS A 143 3.72 -13.67 13.68
C LYS A 143 4.71 -13.67 14.86
N LYS A 144 4.32 -13.20 16.06
CA LYS A 144 5.18 -13.08 17.25
C LYS A 144 6.44 -12.20 17.01
N LEU A 145 6.29 -11.16 16.20
CA LEU A 145 7.33 -10.20 15.80
C LEU A 145 7.19 -8.82 16.48
N ALA A 146 6.17 -8.63 17.32
CA ALA A 146 5.94 -7.40 18.08
C ALA A 146 6.93 -7.24 19.25
N LYS A 147 8.21 -7.00 18.94
CA LYS A 147 9.29 -6.76 19.92
C LYS A 147 9.67 -5.28 19.93
N LYS A 148 10.09 -4.73 21.08
CA LYS A 148 10.52 -3.31 21.24
C LYS A 148 11.60 -2.90 20.23
N LYS A 149 12.54 -3.80 19.91
CA LYS A 149 13.58 -3.56 18.88
C LYS A 149 13.03 -3.27 17.47
N ASN A 150 11.79 -3.66 17.18
CA ASN A 150 11.14 -3.45 15.90
C ASN A 150 10.24 -2.21 15.88
N GLU A 151 10.16 -1.44 16.97
CA GLU A 151 9.24 -0.31 17.11
C GLU A 151 9.51 0.81 16.09
N ALA A 152 10.77 1.22 15.94
CA ALA A 152 11.15 2.24 14.96
C ALA A 152 10.83 1.82 13.51
N MET A 153 11.15 0.58 13.16
CA MET A 153 10.79 0.00 11.85
C MET A 153 9.28 -0.06 11.65
N ARG A 154 8.52 -0.47 12.69
CA ARG A 154 7.06 -0.57 12.64
C ARG A 154 6.41 0.77 12.35
N GLU A 155 6.82 1.83 13.06
CA GLU A 155 6.24 3.16 12.89
C GLU A 155 6.61 3.79 11.54
N GLU A 156 7.83 3.55 11.05
CA GLU A 156 8.21 3.96 9.71
C GLU A 156 7.43 3.19 8.63
N LEU A 157 7.26 1.87 8.80
CA LEU A 157 6.46 1.03 7.90
C LEU A 157 5.00 1.46 7.87
N LYS A 158 4.40 1.84 9.01
CA LYS A 158 3.05 2.42 9.05
C LYS A 158 2.96 3.71 8.24
N THR A 159 3.97 4.56 8.33
CA THR A 159 4.01 5.81 7.55
C THR A 159 4.11 5.54 6.05
N VAL A 160 4.94 4.59 5.63
CA VAL A 160 5.00 4.12 4.24
C VAL A 160 3.65 3.57 3.81
N GLN A 161 3.04 2.69 4.61
CA GLN A 161 1.79 2.04 4.31
C GLN A 161 0.65 3.04 4.11
N ARG A 162 0.56 4.08 4.96
CA ARG A 162 -0.48 5.12 4.84
C ARG A 162 -0.49 5.76 3.47
N ILE A 163 0.67 6.18 2.95
CA ILE A 163 0.76 6.79 1.63
C ILE A 163 0.58 5.77 0.52
N PHE A 164 1.16 4.58 0.68
CA PHE A 164 1.06 3.51 -0.30
C PHE A 164 -0.39 3.10 -0.59
N LYS A 165 -1.28 3.12 0.42
CA LYS A 165 -2.72 2.85 0.24
C LYS A 165 -3.40 3.82 -0.74
N PHE A 166 -2.92 5.06 -0.85
CA PHE A 166 -3.44 6.03 -1.83
C PHE A 166 -2.74 5.92 -3.17
N VAL A 167 -1.43 5.65 -3.14
CA VAL A 167 -0.57 5.64 -4.32
C VAL A 167 0.27 4.35 -4.32
N PRO A 168 -0.27 3.20 -4.76
CA PRO A 168 0.38 1.89 -4.66
C PRO A 168 1.52 1.74 -5.69
N HIS A 169 2.53 2.59 -5.58
CA HIS A 169 3.68 2.68 -6.46
C HIS A 169 4.87 3.23 -5.67
N TYR A 170 6.01 2.55 -5.81
CA TYR A 170 7.23 2.86 -5.04
C TYR A 170 7.71 4.30 -5.18
N SER A 171 8.01 4.74 -6.41
CA SER A 171 8.61 6.05 -6.65
C SER A 171 7.68 7.20 -6.20
N LYS A 172 6.38 7.10 -6.51
CA LYS A 172 5.39 8.10 -6.12
C LYS A 172 5.19 8.16 -4.60
N THR A 173 5.11 7.00 -3.93
CA THR A 173 5.01 6.92 -2.46
C THR A 173 6.19 7.63 -1.79
N ASN A 174 7.41 7.29 -2.22
CA ASN A 174 8.61 7.88 -1.63
C ASN A 174 8.79 9.35 -2.01
N ALA A 175 8.39 9.76 -3.21
CA ALA A 175 8.45 11.16 -3.62
C ALA A 175 7.45 12.03 -2.82
N LEU A 176 6.23 11.54 -2.56
CA LEU A 176 5.29 12.22 -1.66
C LEU A 176 5.87 12.34 -0.25
N ARG A 177 6.49 11.28 0.28
CA ARG A 177 7.15 11.32 1.59
C ARG A 177 8.31 12.31 1.65
N LYS A 178 9.08 12.47 0.56
CA LYS A 178 10.12 13.52 0.44
C LYS A 178 9.55 14.93 0.50
N GLN A 179 8.27 15.12 0.15
CA GLN A 179 7.56 16.38 0.27
C GLN A 179 6.86 16.56 1.64
N GLY A 180 7.16 15.71 2.64
CA GLY A 180 6.55 15.78 3.98
C GLY A 180 5.14 15.20 4.07
N ILE A 181 4.66 14.51 3.02
CA ILE A 181 3.33 13.91 2.99
C ILE A 181 3.39 12.52 3.65
N HIS A 182 2.61 12.32 4.71
CA HIS A 182 2.70 11.12 5.58
C HIS A 182 1.33 10.46 5.87
N SER A 183 0.23 11.11 5.49
CA SER A 183 -1.14 10.63 5.75
C SER A 183 -2.17 11.26 4.79
N ALA A 184 -3.40 10.74 4.82
CA ALA A 184 -4.55 11.37 4.18
C ALA A 184 -4.79 12.80 4.70
N GLN A 185 -4.66 12.98 6.01
CA GLN A 185 -4.76 14.27 6.68
C GLN A 185 -3.74 15.28 6.14
N SER A 186 -2.47 14.87 5.92
CA SER A 186 -1.46 15.78 5.36
C SER A 186 -1.77 16.21 3.92
N ILE A 187 -2.46 15.37 3.14
CA ILE A 187 -2.90 15.73 1.79
C ILE A 187 -4.08 16.71 1.87
N ALA A 188 -5.09 16.41 2.71
CA ALA A 188 -6.27 17.25 2.88
C ALA A 188 -5.92 18.64 3.41
N ALA A 189 -5.05 18.72 4.41
CA ALA A 189 -4.64 19.98 5.05
C ALA A 189 -3.89 20.94 4.12
N ILE A 190 -3.24 20.44 3.05
CA ILE A 190 -2.55 21.28 2.07
C ILE A 190 -3.53 21.92 1.06
N GLY A 191 -4.72 21.33 0.88
CA GLY A 191 -5.74 21.78 -0.07
C GLY A 191 -5.51 21.30 -1.51
N GLU A 192 -6.60 21.17 -2.27
CA GLU A 192 -6.61 20.54 -3.60
C GLU A 192 -5.67 21.26 -4.59
N THR A 193 -5.80 22.58 -4.67
CA THR A 193 -5.04 23.40 -5.62
C THR A 193 -3.54 23.24 -5.42
N ARG A 194 -3.07 23.34 -4.17
CA ARG A 194 -1.64 23.24 -3.85
C ARG A 194 -1.13 21.83 -4.03
N PHE A 195 -1.91 20.82 -3.64
CA PHE A 195 -1.54 19.43 -3.88
C PHE A 195 -1.36 19.13 -5.37
N ILE A 196 -2.31 19.55 -6.22
CA ILE A 196 -2.29 19.28 -7.67
C ILE A 196 -1.19 20.08 -8.38
N LYS A 197 -0.97 21.35 -8.00
CA LYS A 197 -0.04 22.24 -8.72
C LYS A 197 1.40 22.14 -8.23
N GLU A 198 1.64 21.88 -6.94
CA GLU A 198 2.99 21.96 -6.35
C GLU A 198 3.54 20.60 -5.91
N ILE A 199 2.73 19.75 -5.29
CA ILE A 199 3.21 18.52 -4.63
C ILE A 199 3.18 17.32 -5.58
N ALA A 200 2.05 17.08 -6.22
CA ALA A 200 1.85 15.94 -7.12
C ALA A 200 2.83 15.93 -8.31
N PRO A 201 3.15 17.06 -8.98
CA PRO A 201 4.11 17.06 -10.08
C PRO A 201 5.52 16.67 -9.66
N LYS A 202 5.96 17.10 -8.46
CA LYS A 202 7.26 16.71 -7.87
C LYS A 202 7.33 15.20 -7.57
N ALA A 203 6.18 14.56 -7.38
CA ALA A 203 6.06 13.11 -7.22
C ALA A 203 5.85 12.34 -8.53
N GLY A 204 5.85 13.02 -9.69
CA GLY A 204 5.58 12.39 -10.98
C GLY A 204 4.12 11.94 -11.15
N ILE A 205 3.20 12.56 -10.41
CA ILE A 205 1.78 12.25 -10.42
C ILE A 205 1.08 13.20 -11.40
N LYS A 206 0.34 12.64 -12.36
CA LYS A 206 -0.41 13.42 -13.35
C LYS A 206 -1.61 14.11 -12.72
N THR A 207 -2.03 15.26 -13.25
CA THR A 207 -3.14 16.08 -12.73
C THR A 207 -4.42 15.28 -12.45
N LYS A 208 -4.83 14.39 -13.36
CA LYS A 208 -6.02 13.54 -13.17
C LYS A 208 -5.86 12.60 -11.96
N GLU A 209 -4.73 11.91 -11.89
CA GLU A 209 -4.40 11.00 -10.78
C GLU A 209 -4.27 11.77 -9.45
N ALA A 210 -3.70 12.97 -9.48
CA ALA A 210 -3.58 13.85 -8.31
C ALA A 210 -4.96 14.23 -7.75
N ARG A 211 -5.92 14.58 -8.62
CA ARG A 211 -7.31 14.88 -8.22
C ARG A 211 -7.98 13.66 -7.57
N ASP A 212 -7.80 12.48 -8.15
CA ASP A 212 -8.38 11.24 -7.60
C ASP A 212 -7.72 10.85 -6.25
N ILE A 213 -6.42 11.12 -6.08
CA ILE A 213 -5.73 10.96 -4.80
C ILE A 213 -6.26 11.95 -3.77
N PHE A 214 -6.37 13.23 -4.12
CA PHE A 214 -6.86 14.27 -3.22
C PHE A 214 -8.27 13.96 -2.71
N ARG A 215 -9.22 13.68 -3.61
CA ARG A 215 -10.61 13.32 -3.24
C ARG A 215 -10.68 12.11 -2.32
N ARG A 216 -9.86 11.09 -2.55
CA ARG A 216 -9.80 9.91 -1.66
C ARG A 216 -9.20 10.25 -0.31
N ALA A 217 -8.16 11.09 -0.28
CA ALA A 217 -7.53 11.52 0.96
C ALA A 217 -8.47 12.40 1.80
N GLU A 218 -9.16 13.35 1.18
CA GLU A 218 -10.19 14.18 1.79
C GLU A 218 -11.31 13.32 2.39
N ARG A 219 -11.92 12.42 1.60
CA ARG A 219 -12.94 11.49 2.11
C ARG A 219 -12.45 10.65 3.28
N THR A 220 -11.22 10.14 3.21
CA THR A 220 -10.64 9.35 4.30
C THR A 220 -10.41 10.18 5.55
N ASN A 221 -9.96 11.43 5.38
CA ASN A 221 -9.77 12.38 6.47
C ASN A 221 -11.11 12.75 7.12
N THR A 222 -12.11 13.12 6.33
CA THR A 222 -13.47 13.42 6.81
C THR A 222 -14.09 12.23 7.53
N ALA A 223 -14.01 11.02 6.96
CA ALA A 223 -14.52 9.82 7.61
C ALA A 223 -13.82 9.56 8.95
N ALA A 224 -12.49 9.74 9.02
CA ALA A 224 -11.77 9.62 10.27
C ALA A 224 -12.22 10.68 11.30
N MET A 225 -12.41 11.92 10.89
CA MET A 225 -12.90 13.00 11.76
C MET A 225 -14.33 12.75 12.26
N LEU A 226 -15.23 12.24 11.42
CA LEU A 226 -16.59 11.88 11.82
C LEU A 226 -16.60 10.76 12.86
N ILE A 227 -15.80 9.70 12.65
CA ILE A 227 -15.66 8.61 13.61
C ILE A 227 -15.11 9.15 14.94
N VAL A 228 -14.13 10.06 14.90
CA VAL A 228 -13.59 10.68 16.12
C VAL A 228 -14.66 11.51 16.83
N GLY A 229 -15.46 12.29 16.11
CA GLY A 229 -16.56 13.08 16.67
C GLY A 229 -17.62 12.21 17.34
N GLU A 230 -18.16 11.22 16.63
CA GLU A 230 -19.15 10.28 17.16
C GLU A 230 -18.66 9.56 18.43
N LEU A 231 -17.37 9.22 18.44
CA LEU A 231 -16.75 8.54 19.54
C LEU A 231 -16.51 9.45 20.74
N GLN A 232 -16.15 10.71 20.52
CA GLN A 232 -16.07 11.72 21.58
C GLN A 232 -17.44 11.97 22.22
N ASP A 233 -18.49 12.08 21.42
CA ASP A 233 -19.86 12.24 21.90
C ASP A 233 -20.30 11.02 22.72
N THR A 234 -20.07 9.83 22.19
CA THR A 234 -20.34 8.57 22.89
C THR A 234 -19.63 8.52 24.24
N MET A 235 -18.33 8.86 24.30
CA MET A 235 -17.59 8.85 25.56
C MET A 235 -18.13 9.87 26.57
N ARG A 236 -18.55 11.06 26.15
CA ARG A 236 -19.18 12.06 27.04
C ARG A 236 -20.50 11.57 27.62
N THR A 237 -21.27 10.79 26.86
CA THR A 237 -22.53 10.19 27.38
C THR A 237 -22.30 9.06 28.38
N MET A 238 -21.14 8.39 28.36
CA MET A 238 -20.82 7.32 29.31
C MET A 238 -20.66 7.82 30.75
N ASP A 239 -20.29 9.10 30.94
CA ASP A 239 -20.17 9.73 32.25
C ASP A 239 -21.53 10.21 32.80
N VAL A 240 -22.62 10.07 32.04
CA VAL A 240 -23.98 10.38 32.50
C VAL A 240 -24.56 9.15 33.22
N PRO A 241 -24.78 9.19 34.55
CA PRO A 241 -25.20 8.02 35.32
C PRO A 241 -26.52 7.39 34.85
N ALA A 242 -27.41 8.19 34.25
CA ALA A 242 -28.70 7.75 33.74
C ALA A 242 -28.62 6.95 32.42
N LEU A 243 -27.48 7.00 31.72
CA LEU A 243 -27.29 6.39 30.38
C LEU A 243 -26.25 5.27 30.40
N GLU A 244 -26.03 4.61 31.54
CA GLU A 244 -24.98 3.59 31.75
C GLU A 244 -24.92 2.51 30.64
N MET A 245 -24.13 2.75 29.58
CA MET A 245 -23.99 1.86 28.43
C MET A 245 -22.90 0.79 28.67
N LYS A 246 -23.11 -0.09 29.66
CA LYS A 246 -22.17 -1.16 30.06
C LYS A 246 -21.77 -2.12 28.93
N SER A 247 -22.59 -2.25 27.88
CA SER A 247 -22.28 -3.11 26.72
C SER A 247 -21.29 -2.46 25.75
N LEU A 248 -21.29 -1.12 25.67
CA LEU A 248 -20.44 -0.36 24.76
C LEU A 248 -19.03 -0.19 25.34
N SER A 249 -18.91 0.05 26.65
CA SER A 249 -17.61 0.07 27.35
C SER A 249 -16.84 -1.25 27.16
N LYS A 250 -17.52 -2.38 27.33
CA LYS A 250 -16.92 -3.72 27.15
C LYS A 250 -16.53 -4.00 25.69
N LYS A 251 -17.29 -3.50 24.71
CA LYS A 251 -16.94 -3.57 23.28
C LYS A 251 -15.74 -2.68 22.95
N LEU A 252 -15.70 -1.44 23.46
CA LEU A 252 -14.54 -0.56 23.31
C LEU A 252 -13.29 -1.18 23.94
N GLU A 253 -13.39 -1.77 25.14
CA GLU A 253 -12.27 -2.46 25.78
C GLU A 253 -11.75 -3.63 24.95
N ALA A 254 -12.65 -4.42 24.34
CA ALA A 254 -12.25 -5.51 23.45
C ALA A 254 -11.52 -5.00 22.20
N VAL A 255 -12.02 -3.92 21.58
CA VAL A 255 -11.36 -3.26 20.43
C VAL A 255 -10.03 -2.62 20.85
N SER A 256 -9.94 -2.09 22.08
CA SER A 256 -8.75 -1.42 22.62
C SER A 256 -7.53 -2.33 22.83
N LYS A 257 -7.71 -3.66 22.84
CA LYS A 257 -6.62 -4.64 23.00
C LYS A 257 -5.82 -4.87 21.71
N ASP A 258 -6.45 -4.67 20.56
CA ASP A 258 -5.85 -4.90 19.24
C ASP A 258 -5.62 -3.61 18.44
N PHE A 259 -6.23 -2.49 18.87
CA PHE A 259 -6.02 -1.15 18.31
C PHE A 259 -5.38 -0.24 19.37
N PRO A 260 -4.55 0.75 18.98
CA PRO A 260 -4.14 1.80 19.90
C PRO A 260 -5.40 2.43 20.50
N ASN A 261 -5.56 2.26 21.80
CA ASN A 261 -6.78 2.66 22.49
C ASN A 261 -6.92 4.19 22.52
N LEU A 262 -8.15 4.68 22.61
CA LEU A 262 -8.44 6.12 22.61
C LEU A 262 -7.75 6.84 23.76
N LYS A 263 -7.57 6.16 24.90
CA LYS A 263 -6.78 6.66 26.02
C LYS A 263 -5.32 6.94 25.63
N SER A 264 -4.76 6.15 24.72
CA SER A 264 -3.42 6.34 24.15
C SER A 264 -3.39 7.33 22.98
N LEU A 265 -4.45 7.40 22.16
CA LEU A 265 -4.50 8.28 20.98
C LEU A 265 -4.86 9.72 21.32
N PHE A 266 -5.77 9.91 22.28
CA PHE A 266 -6.31 11.22 22.66
C PHE A 266 -5.90 11.66 24.05
N LYS A 267 -5.01 10.90 24.74
CA LYS A 267 -4.52 11.14 26.12
C LYS A 267 -5.49 12.03 26.87
N LEU A 268 -6.64 11.47 27.29
CA LEU A 268 -7.76 12.19 27.91
C LEU A 268 -7.20 13.27 28.85
N THR A 269 -7.09 14.50 28.34
CA THR A 269 -6.61 15.63 29.10
C THR A 269 -7.74 16.12 29.95
N ASP A 270 -7.40 16.64 31.12
CA ASP A 270 -8.36 17.27 32.02
C ASP A 270 -9.24 18.23 31.23
N VAL A 271 -10.53 17.90 31.16
CA VAL A 271 -11.52 18.72 30.49
C VAL A 271 -11.72 19.97 31.36
N CYS A 272 -11.43 21.14 30.78
CA CYS A 272 -11.64 22.43 31.45
C CYS A 272 -13.08 22.52 31.96
N GLU A 273 -13.28 22.99 33.19
CA GLU A 273 -14.58 23.02 33.86
C GLU A 273 -15.62 23.89 33.12
N CYS A 274 -15.17 24.88 32.35
CA CYS A 274 -16.03 25.79 31.60
C CYS A 274 -16.70 25.13 30.39
N GLU A 275 -18.03 25.18 30.36
CA GLU A 275 -18.87 24.59 29.31
C GLU A 275 -18.58 25.16 27.92
N HIS A 276 -18.37 26.48 27.83
CA HIS A 276 -18.00 27.14 26.58
C HIS A 276 -16.62 26.68 26.09
N CYS A 277 -15.64 26.47 26.97
CA CYS A 277 -14.30 26.00 26.58
C CYS A 277 -14.31 24.56 26.05
N ARG A 278 -15.35 23.77 26.35
CA ARG A 278 -15.50 22.37 25.91
C ARG A 278 -16.34 22.21 24.64
N SER A 279 -16.98 23.29 24.19
CA SER A 279 -17.87 23.27 23.02
C SER A 279 -17.10 23.49 21.73
N VAL A 280 -17.35 22.63 20.74
CA VAL A 280 -16.88 22.78 19.35
C VAL A 280 -17.58 23.91 18.60
N TYR A 281 -18.63 24.48 19.18
CA TYR A 281 -19.35 25.66 18.67
C TYR A 281 -19.01 26.95 19.46
N SER A 282 -17.93 26.92 20.25
CA SER A 282 -17.54 28.06 21.07
C SER A 282 -16.80 29.13 20.28
N PRO A 283 -16.72 30.37 20.80
CA PRO A 283 -15.86 31.40 20.23
C PRO A 283 -14.39 30.96 20.11
N ALA A 284 -13.92 30.13 21.05
CA ALA A 284 -12.57 29.58 21.00
C ALA A 284 -12.40 28.58 19.84
N ALA A 285 -13.42 27.78 19.53
CA ALA A 285 -13.40 26.89 18.37
C ALA A 285 -13.42 27.66 17.05
N TYR A 286 -14.25 28.72 16.95
CA TYR A 286 -14.30 29.59 15.78
C TYR A 286 -12.96 30.30 15.49
N LEU A 287 -12.20 30.67 16.53
CA LEU A 287 -10.89 31.30 16.36
C LEU A 287 -9.82 30.36 15.79
N VAL A 288 -9.99 29.05 15.92
CA VAL A 288 -9.00 28.02 15.53
C VAL A 288 -9.28 27.44 14.13
N GLU A 289 -10.52 27.54 13.63
CA GLU A 289 -10.88 27.21 12.24
C GLU A 289 -10.35 28.26 11.23
#